data_AF-A0A2V3JIS7-F1
#
_entry.id   AF-A0A2V3JIS7-F1
#
_cell.length_a   1.000
_cell.length_b   1.000
_cell.length_c   1.000
_cell.angle_alpha   90.00
_cell.angle_beta   90.00
_cell.angle_gamma   90.00
#
_symmetry.space_group_name_H-M   'P 1'
#
loop_
_entity.id
_entity.type
_entity.pdbx_description
1 polymer ?
#
loop_
_entity_poly.entity_id
_entity_poly.type
_entity_poly.pdbx_seq_one_letter_code
_entity_poly.pdbx_strand_id
1 'polypeptide(L)'
;MMQKNKLMELTPDKWGLLVYLNEHDAVDLTTIKRFMTDIAESRLVIAEDNLSVAEKLLEIGLSNRTVIHKSYYSMYHAARSAVYLQMQIDVTRHRSLVDKFKKLLIRKFGDETLAKQMNVWRMDRIKCDYDLNVEVAKDMCESAISDASMIIDVCKSLVEEF
;
A
#
# COMPACT_ATOMS: atom_id res chain seq x y z
N MET A 1 -16.56 -4.97 -20.81
CA MET A 1 -15.08 -5.05 -20.75
C MET A 1 -14.59 -3.74 -20.16
N MET A 2 -14.16 -3.71 -18.90
CA MET A 2 -13.72 -2.46 -18.24
C MET A 2 -12.45 -1.98 -18.95
N GLN A 3 -12.46 -0.76 -19.50
CA GLN A 3 -11.26 -0.17 -20.08
C GLN A 3 -10.17 -0.13 -19.01
N LYS A 4 -8.98 -0.66 -19.33
CA LYS A 4 -7.85 -0.70 -18.41
C LYS A 4 -7.38 0.74 -18.14
N ASN A 5 -7.47 1.20 -16.89
CA ASN A 5 -7.06 2.55 -16.53
C ASN A 5 -5.55 2.71 -16.70
N LYS A 6 -5.14 3.35 -17.81
CA LYS A 6 -3.72 3.51 -18.19
C LYS A 6 -2.91 4.36 -17.20
N LEU A 7 -3.57 5.15 -16.34
CA LEU A 7 -2.89 5.92 -15.30
C LEU A 7 -2.22 5.01 -14.26
N MET A 8 -2.68 3.76 -14.13
CA MET A 8 -1.99 2.76 -13.29
C MET A 8 -0.62 2.38 -13.84
N GLU A 9 -0.27 2.72 -15.08
CA GLU A 9 1.05 2.39 -15.66
C GLU A 9 1.96 3.62 -15.73
N LEU A 10 1.63 4.69 -14.99
CA LEU A 10 2.44 5.89 -14.93
C LEU A 10 3.82 5.58 -14.33
N THR A 11 4.84 6.16 -14.93
CA THR A 11 6.25 6.08 -14.54
C THR A 11 6.82 7.50 -14.48
N PRO A 12 7.97 7.73 -13.82
CA PRO A 12 8.56 9.07 -13.71
C PRO A 12 8.83 9.74 -15.07
N ASP A 13 9.24 8.98 -16.08
CA ASP A 13 9.44 9.47 -17.46
C ASP A 13 8.12 9.90 -18.12
N LYS A 14 7.04 9.11 -17.97
CA LYS A 14 5.70 9.47 -18.45
C LYS A 14 5.16 10.70 -17.73
N TRP A 15 5.43 10.83 -16.43
CA TRP A 15 5.05 12.01 -15.66
C TRP A 15 5.75 13.27 -16.18
N GLY A 16 7.07 13.19 -16.43
CA GLY A 16 7.83 14.30 -17.03
C GLY A 16 7.26 14.75 -18.37
N LEU A 17 6.84 13.80 -19.22
CA LEU A 17 6.15 14.13 -20.48
C LEU A 17 4.81 14.85 -20.23
N LEU A 18 4.00 14.40 -19.27
CA LEU A 18 2.72 15.06 -18.94
C LEU A 18 2.92 16.49 -18.43
N VAL A 19 3.99 16.73 -17.66
CA VAL A 19 4.37 18.09 -17.22
C VAL A 19 4.73 18.97 -18.41
N TYR A 20 5.60 18.48 -19.29
CA TYR A 20 5.97 19.19 -20.51
C TYR A 20 4.76 19.53 -21.38
N LEU A 21 3.84 18.58 -21.58
CA LEU A 21 2.63 18.80 -22.36
C LEU A 21 1.69 19.83 -21.72
N ASN A 22 1.60 19.85 -20.40
CA ASN A 22 0.81 20.87 -19.70
C ASN A 22 1.41 22.27 -19.79
N GLU A 23 2.74 22.39 -19.76
CA GLU A 23 3.43 23.68 -20.00
C GLU A 23 3.20 24.24 -21.41
N HIS A 24 2.75 23.40 -22.35
CA HIS A 24 2.42 23.76 -23.72
C HIS A 24 0.89 23.67 -23.99
N ASP A 25 0.07 23.75 -22.94
CA ASP A 25 -1.40 23.74 -23.00
C ASP A 25 -2.02 22.53 -23.73
N ALA A 26 -1.28 21.42 -23.83
CA ALA A 26 -1.72 20.21 -24.54
C ALA A 26 -2.46 19.21 -23.63
N VAL A 27 -2.27 19.29 -22.30
CA VAL A 27 -2.93 18.44 -21.28
C VAL A 27 -3.19 19.25 -20.01
N ASP A 28 -4.32 19.02 -19.34
CA ASP A 28 -4.59 19.57 -18.00
C ASP A 28 -4.08 18.62 -16.91
N LEU A 29 -2.99 19.01 -16.23
CA LEU A 29 -2.44 18.25 -15.10
C LEU A 29 -3.39 18.17 -13.90
N THR A 30 -4.28 19.14 -13.71
CA THR A 30 -5.22 19.12 -12.59
C THR A 30 -6.13 17.92 -12.70
N THR A 31 -6.67 17.68 -13.90
CA THR A 31 -7.49 16.50 -14.20
C THR A 31 -6.71 15.20 -14.00
N ILE A 32 -5.45 15.14 -14.45
CA ILE A 32 -4.61 13.95 -14.28
C ILE A 32 -4.35 13.67 -12.79
N LYS A 33 -3.96 14.69 -12.02
CA LYS A 33 -3.71 14.56 -10.59
C LYS A 33 -4.95 14.05 -9.86
N ARG A 34 -6.12 14.61 -10.14
CA ARG A 34 -7.39 14.14 -9.58
C ARG A 34 -7.59 12.64 -9.85
N PHE A 35 -7.43 12.18 -11.09
CA PHE A 35 -7.59 10.76 -11.39
C PHE A 35 -6.54 9.86 -10.72
N MET A 36 -5.31 10.36 -10.53
CA MET A 36 -4.30 9.63 -9.75
C MET A 36 -4.73 9.52 -8.28
N THR A 37 -5.23 10.61 -7.71
CA THR A 37 -5.77 10.64 -6.34
C THR A 37 -6.94 9.67 -6.20
N ASP A 38 -7.90 9.65 -7.13
CA ASP A 38 -9.02 8.70 -7.11
C ASP A 38 -8.53 7.22 -7.07
N ILE A 39 -7.48 6.89 -7.83
CA ILE A 39 -6.87 5.56 -7.84
C ILE A 39 -6.21 5.24 -6.49
N ALA A 40 -5.52 6.22 -5.91
CA ALA A 40 -4.84 6.09 -4.64
C ALA A 40 -5.84 5.92 -3.49
N GLU A 41 -6.90 6.73 -3.45
CA GLU A 41 -7.99 6.63 -2.49
C GLU A 41 -8.71 5.28 -2.59
N SER A 42 -9.01 4.82 -3.81
CA SER A 42 -9.59 3.49 -4.02
C SER A 42 -8.72 2.36 -3.43
N ARG A 43 -7.39 2.51 -3.45
CA ARG A 43 -6.47 1.55 -2.82
C ARG A 43 -6.48 1.66 -1.30
N LEU A 44 -6.63 2.86 -0.74
CA LEU A 44 -6.76 3.05 0.70
C LEU A 44 -8.06 2.43 1.23
N VAL A 45 -9.18 2.59 0.52
CA VAL A 45 -10.44 1.90 0.87
C VAL A 45 -10.24 0.38 0.93
N ILE A 46 -9.57 -0.22 -0.06
CA ILE A 46 -9.24 -1.65 -0.04
C ILE A 46 -8.34 -1.99 1.16
N ALA A 47 -7.41 -1.11 1.54
CA ALA A 47 -6.55 -1.34 2.69
C ALA A 47 -7.34 -1.35 4.00
N GLU A 48 -8.24 -0.38 4.19
CA GLU A 48 -9.11 -0.27 5.35
C GLU A 48 -10.09 -1.44 5.45
N ASP A 49 -10.68 -1.87 4.32
CA ASP A 49 -11.55 -3.04 4.28
C ASP A 49 -10.81 -4.31 4.74
N ASN A 50 -9.56 -4.50 4.30
CA ASN A 50 -8.75 -5.63 4.76
C ASN A 50 -8.42 -5.54 6.25
N LEU A 51 -8.13 -4.34 6.77
CA LEU A 51 -7.88 -4.13 8.20
C LEU A 51 -9.14 -4.46 9.02
N SER A 52 -10.30 -3.94 8.61
CA SER A 52 -11.57 -4.20 9.29
C SER A 52 -11.92 -5.70 9.31
N VAL A 53 -11.62 -6.43 8.23
CA VAL A 53 -11.78 -7.89 8.21
C VAL A 53 -10.81 -8.58 9.18
N ALA A 54 -9.55 -8.14 9.25
CA ALA A 54 -8.56 -8.68 10.18
C ALA A 54 -9.00 -8.49 11.65
N GLU A 55 -9.47 -7.30 12.00
CA GLU A 55 -9.99 -6.96 13.33
C GLU A 55 -11.18 -7.83 13.72
N LYS A 56 -12.18 -7.95 12.84
CA LYS A 56 -13.37 -8.78 13.07
C LYS A 56 -13.01 -10.25 13.26
N LEU A 57 -12.08 -10.78 12.46
CA LEU A 57 -11.63 -12.17 12.58
C LEU A 57 -10.93 -12.43 13.91
N LEU A 58 -10.11 -11.50 14.38
CA LEU A 58 -9.48 -11.59 15.69
C LEU A 58 -10.51 -11.51 16.84
N GLU A 59 -11.47 -10.60 16.74
CA GLU A 59 -12.55 -10.42 17.73
C GLU A 59 -13.36 -11.70 17.93
N ILE A 60 -13.79 -12.34 16.84
CA ILE A 60 -14.57 -13.58 16.89
C ILE A 60 -13.70 -14.84 17.09
N GLY A 61 -12.37 -14.69 17.18
CA GLY A 61 -11.43 -15.80 17.38
C GLY A 61 -11.30 -16.75 16.19
N LEU A 62 -11.50 -16.27 14.96
CA LEU A 62 -11.50 -17.11 13.75
C LEU A 62 -10.27 -16.87 12.88
N SER A 63 -9.51 -17.95 12.65
CA SER A 63 -8.41 -18.03 11.66
C SER A 63 -7.33 -16.96 11.81
N ASN A 64 -6.46 -17.12 12.81
CA ASN A 64 -5.27 -16.28 13.03
C ASN A 64 -4.38 -16.17 11.76
N ARG A 65 -4.26 -17.24 10.97
CA ARG A 65 -3.56 -17.21 9.67
C ARG A 65 -4.18 -16.21 8.70
N THR A 66 -5.51 -16.14 8.64
CA THR A 66 -6.23 -15.16 7.81
C THR A 66 -6.08 -13.74 8.35
N VAL A 67 -5.98 -13.55 9.67
CA VAL A 67 -5.69 -12.23 10.27
C VAL A 67 -4.34 -11.70 9.78
N ILE A 68 -3.28 -12.51 9.80
CA ILE A 68 -1.96 -12.11 9.28
C ILE A 68 -2.03 -11.79 7.78
N HIS A 69 -2.71 -12.63 7.00
CA HIS A 69 -2.92 -12.40 5.58
C HIS A 69 -3.58 -11.05 5.32
N LYS A 70 -4.71 -10.77 5.99
CA LYS A 70 -5.47 -9.54 5.82
C LYS A 70 -4.73 -8.30 6.29
N SER A 71 -4.02 -8.39 7.42
CA SER A 71 -3.15 -7.32 7.92
C SER A 71 -2.06 -6.96 6.91
N TYR A 72 -1.37 -7.96 6.33
CA TYR A 72 -0.36 -7.70 5.32
C TYR A 72 -0.94 -7.10 4.04
N TYR A 73 -2.08 -7.60 3.54
CA TYR A 73 -2.70 -7.04 2.35
C TYR A 73 -3.21 -5.61 2.56
N SER A 74 -3.66 -5.28 3.77
CA SER A 74 -3.95 -3.91 4.16
C SER A 74 -2.72 -3.01 3.98
N MET A 75 -1.59 -3.36 4.59
CA MET A 75 -0.31 -2.64 4.43
C MET A 75 0.11 -2.53 2.96
N TYR A 76 -0.04 -3.62 2.18
CA TYR A 76 0.32 -3.66 0.76
C TYR A 76 -0.48 -2.65 -0.07
N HIS A 77 -1.80 -2.59 0.12
CA HIS A 77 -2.63 -1.66 -0.63
C HIS A 77 -2.37 -0.20 -0.23
N ALA A 78 -2.18 0.07 1.06
CA ALA A 78 -1.82 1.39 1.56
C ALA A 78 -0.46 1.86 1.03
N ALA A 79 0.60 1.04 1.18
CA ALA A 79 1.93 1.39 0.68
C ALA A 79 1.96 1.57 -0.83
N ARG A 80 1.21 0.76 -1.59
CA ARG A 80 1.09 0.89 -3.05
C ARG A 80 0.34 2.17 -3.45
N SER A 81 -0.57 2.66 -2.62
CA SER A 81 -1.22 3.95 -2.79
C SER A 81 -0.20 5.10 -2.65
N ALA A 82 0.50 5.15 -1.52
CA ALA A 82 1.49 6.19 -1.24
C ALA A 82 2.65 6.19 -2.26
N VAL A 83 3.20 5.02 -2.61
CA VAL A 83 4.28 4.91 -3.61
C VAL A 83 3.79 5.37 -4.99
N TYR A 84 2.56 5.06 -5.36
CA TYR A 84 1.99 5.46 -6.65
C TYR A 84 1.93 6.98 -6.81
N LEU A 85 1.41 7.69 -5.80
CA LEU A 85 1.35 9.15 -5.86
C LEU A 85 2.72 9.80 -5.69
N GLN A 86 3.45 9.44 -4.63
CA GLN A 86 4.67 10.15 -4.24
C GLN A 86 5.86 9.86 -5.16
N MET A 87 5.86 8.72 -5.85
CA MET A 87 6.94 8.31 -6.75
C MET A 87 6.50 8.15 -8.21
N GLN A 88 5.23 8.44 -8.54
CA GLN A 88 4.65 8.33 -9.88
C GLN A 88 4.98 7.00 -10.56
N ILE A 89 4.86 5.90 -9.82
CA ILE A 89 5.14 4.54 -10.29
C ILE A 89 4.19 3.54 -9.63
N ASP A 90 3.60 2.66 -10.43
CA ASP A 90 2.82 1.55 -9.89
C ASP A 90 3.65 0.27 -9.73
N VAL A 91 3.63 -0.29 -8.53
CA VAL A 91 4.47 -1.44 -8.16
C VAL A 91 3.59 -2.57 -7.65
N THR A 92 3.49 -3.63 -8.44
CA THR A 92 2.63 -4.80 -8.15
C THR A 92 3.38 -5.95 -7.47
N ARG A 93 4.71 -5.98 -7.56
CA ARG A 93 5.52 -7.02 -6.94
C ARG A 93 5.76 -6.69 -5.47
N HIS A 94 5.32 -7.56 -4.57
CA HIS A 94 5.40 -7.37 -3.11
C HIS A 94 6.79 -6.94 -2.60
N ARG A 95 7.86 -7.64 -3.02
CA ARG A 95 9.25 -7.31 -2.61
C ARG A 95 9.65 -5.92 -3.12
N SER A 96 9.41 -5.64 -4.40
CA SER A 96 9.73 -4.35 -5.01
C SER A 96 8.93 -3.20 -4.39
N LEU A 97 7.70 -3.46 -3.96
CA LEU A 97 6.89 -2.45 -3.28
C LEU A 97 7.51 -2.07 -1.93
N VAL A 98 7.91 -3.07 -1.13
CA VAL A 98 8.62 -2.83 0.15
C VAL A 98 9.89 -2.00 -0.08
N ASP A 99 10.68 -2.33 -1.11
CA ASP A 99 11.91 -1.58 -1.42
C ASP A 99 11.62 -0.12 -1.81
N LYS A 100 10.53 0.13 -2.53
CA LYS A 100 10.10 1.48 -2.93
C LYS A 100 9.51 2.26 -1.76
N PHE A 101 8.71 1.61 -0.93
CA PHE A 101 8.15 2.19 0.28
C PHE A 101 9.25 2.58 1.27
N LYS A 102 10.26 1.72 1.47
CA LYS A 102 11.48 2.06 2.23
C LYS A 102 12.15 3.33 1.72
N LYS A 103 12.37 3.44 0.41
CA LYS A 103 12.97 4.64 -0.19
C LYS A 103 12.11 5.89 0.03
N LEU A 104 10.79 5.75 -0.06
CA LEU A 104 9.85 6.83 0.19
C LEU A 104 9.94 7.32 1.66
N LEU A 105 9.88 6.40 2.63
CA LEU A 105 9.94 6.76 4.04
C LEU A 105 11.28 7.41 4.43
N ILE A 106 12.41 6.89 3.93
CA ILE A 106 13.73 7.52 4.16
C ILE A 106 13.75 8.95 3.60
N ARG A 107 13.20 9.16 2.39
CA ARG A 107 13.16 10.48 1.77
C ARG A 107 12.28 11.46 2.55
N LYS A 108 11.15 11.01 3.09
CA LYS A 108 10.14 11.86 3.74
C LYS A 108 10.44 12.10 5.23
N PHE A 109 10.96 11.08 5.92
CA PHE A 109 11.05 11.07 7.38
C PHE A 109 12.46 10.72 7.90
N GLY A 110 13.38 10.29 7.04
CA GLY A 110 14.70 9.80 7.48
C GLY A 110 14.67 8.47 8.24
N ASP A 111 13.54 7.76 8.21
CA ASP A 111 13.32 6.49 8.91
C ASP A 111 12.77 5.41 7.95
N GLU A 112 13.14 4.15 8.20
CA GLU A 112 12.72 2.98 7.44
C GLU A 112 12.03 1.90 8.30
N THR A 113 11.78 2.18 9.58
CA THR A 113 11.25 1.23 10.55
C THR A 113 9.95 0.58 10.08
N LEU A 114 8.98 1.38 9.62
CA LEU A 114 7.70 0.86 9.12
C LEU A 114 7.88 -0.03 7.87
N ALA A 115 8.83 0.28 6.99
CA ALA A 115 9.09 -0.58 5.82
C ALA A 115 9.76 -1.90 6.23
N LYS A 116 10.60 -1.91 7.28
CA LYS A 116 11.14 -3.15 7.86
C LYS A 116 10.03 -3.99 8.46
N GLN A 117 9.13 -3.40 9.25
CA GLN A 117 7.97 -4.09 9.81
C GLN A 117 7.08 -4.68 8.71
N MET A 118 6.75 -3.91 7.68
CA MET A 118 6.00 -4.41 6.53
C MET A 118 6.68 -5.62 5.86
N ASN A 119 8.02 -5.64 5.79
CA ASN A 119 8.74 -6.78 5.22
C ASN A 119 8.70 -8.03 6.12
N VAL A 120 8.71 -7.86 7.44
CA VAL A 120 8.50 -8.96 8.40
C VAL A 120 7.14 -9.59 8.16
N TRP A 121 6.08 -8.78 8.14
CA TRP A 121 4.72 -9.26 7.87
C TRP A 121 4.55 -9.87 6.48
N ARG A 122 5.28 -9.39 5.47
CA ARG A 122 5.34 -10.05 4.16
C ARG A 122 5.84 -11.49 4.27
N MET A 123 6.90 -11.71 5.05
CA MET A 123 7.49 -13.04 5.24
C MET A 123 6.58 -13.93 6.07
N ASP A 124 5.98 -13.40 7.15
CA ASP A 124 5.07 -14.19 7.99
C ASP A 124 3.76 -14.51 7.28
N ARG A 125 3.26 -13.62 6.43
CA ARG A 125 2.15 -13.92 5.52
C ARG A 125 2.47 -15.08 4.59
N ILE A 126 3.67 -15.13 4.00
CA ILE A 126 4.09 -16.26 3.16
C ILE A 126 4.08 -17.58 3.95
N LYS A 127 4.61 -17.57 5.18
CA LYS A 127 4.53 -18.76 6.05
C LYS A 127 3.07 -19.13 6.34
N CYS A 128 2.24 -18.17 6.74
CA CYS A 128 0.83 -18.36 7.03
C CYS A 128 0.02 -18.84 5.82
N ASP A 129 0.38 -18.48 4.60
CA ASP A 129 -0.34 -18.89 3.40
C ASP A 129 0.05 -20.32 2.97
N TYR A 130 1.33 -20.70 3.12
CA TYR A 130 1.90 -21.88 2.44
C TYR A 130 2.48 -22.95 3.36
N ASP A 131 2.84 -22.65 4.60
CA ASP A 131 3.31 -23.64 5.57
C ASP A 131 2.12 -24.21 6.35
N LEU A 132 1.90 -25.51 6.23
CA LEU A 132 0.80 -26.22 6.89
C LEU A 132 0.99 -26.36 8.40
N ASN A 133 2.22 -26.25 8.89
CA ASN A 133 2.56 -26.49 10.30
C ASN A 133 2.73 -25.18 11.10
N VAL A 134 2.48 -24.03 10.48
CA VAL A 134 2.62 -22.74 11.15
C VAL A 134 1.49 -22.52 12.16
N GLU A 135 1.87 -22.39 13.43
CA GLU A 135 0.98 -21.92 14.48
C GLU A 135 1.11 -20.41 14.63
N VAL A 136 -0.03 -19.72 14.74
CA VAL A 136 -0.08 -18.27 14.86
C VAL A 136 -0.77 -17.92 16.16
N ALA A 137 -0.02 -17.30 17.08
CA ALA A 137 -0.53 -16.87 18.36
C ALA A 137 -1.35 -15.58 18.24
N LYS A 138 -2.20 -15.31 19.24
CA LYS A 138 -3.12 -14.17 19.23
C LYS A 138 -2.39 -12.81 19.29
N ASP A 139 -1.34 -12.73 20.09
CA ASP A 139 -0.46 -11.56 20.23
C ASP A 139 0.24 -11.17 18.91
N MET A 140 0.61 -12.16 18.09
CA MET A 140 1.11 -11.92 16.74
C MET A 140 0.04 -11.25 15.86
N CYS A 141 -1.22 -11.66 15.99
CA CYS A 141 -2.34 -11.07 15.25
C CYS A 141 -2.60 -9.62 15.69
N GLU A 142 -2.60 -9.37 17.00
CA GLU A 142 -2.73 -8.02 17.59
C GLU A 142 -1.60 -7.10 17.08
N SER A 143 -0.36 -7.60 17.05
CA SER A 143 0.79 -6.87 16.53
C SER A 143 0.65 -6.56 15.03
N ALA A 144 0.19 -7.53 14.23
CA ALA A 144 0.00 -7.35 12.79
C ALA A 144 -1.07 -6.30 12.46
N ILE A 145 -2.17 -6.29 13.21
CA ILE A 145 -3.25 -5.29 13.08
C ILE A 145 -2.74 -3.90 13.49
N SER A 146 -2.05 -3.81 14.62
CA SER A 146 -1.47 -2.54 15.10
C SER A 146 -0.50 -1.94 14.07
N ASP A 147 0.43 -2.75 13.56
CA ASP A 147 1.37 -2.31 12.52
C ASP A 147 0.66 -1.96 11.20
N ALA A 148 -0.43 -2.67 10.84
CA ALA A 148 -1.21 -2.36 9.65
C ALA A 148 -1.87 -0.98 9.78
N SER A 149 -2.48 -0.69 10.93
CA SER A 149 -3.08 0.60 11.23
C SER A 149 -2.06 1.73 11.11
N MET A 150 -0.89 1.60 11.75
CA MET A 150 0.17 2.61 11.68
C MET A 150 0.64 2.88 10.24
N ILE A 151 0.81 1.82 9.44
CA ILE A 151 1.21 1.95 8.03
C ILE A 151 0.10 2.63 7.20
N ILE A 152 -1.17 2.28 7.42
CA ILE A 152 -2.29 2.93 6.74
C ILE A 152 -2.30 4.43 7.03
N ASP A 153 -2.18 4.82 8.30
CA ASP A 153 -2.25 6.22 8.71
C ASP A 153 -1.12 7.04 8.07
N VAL A 154 0.10 6.53 8.08
CA VAL A 154 1.23 7.17 7.38
C VAL A 154 0.98 7.27 5.88
N CYS A 155 0.41 6.23 5.26
CA CYS A 155 0.11 6.25 3.83
C CYS A 155 -1.00 7.24 3.49
N LYS A 156 -2.00 7.43 4.36
CA LYS A 156 -3.05 8.45 4.18
C LYS A 156 -2.44 9.85 4.19
N SER A 157 -1.61 10.18 5.18
CA SER A 157 -0.94 11.49 5.22
C SER A 157 -0.07 11.73 3.98
N LEU A 158 0.66 10.72 3.51
CA LEU A 158 1.44 10.80 2.27
C LEU A 158 0.56 10.98 1.02
N VAL A 159 -0.68 10.49 1.02
CA VAL A 159 -1.62 10.67 -0.10
C VAL A 159 -2.24 12.08 -0.06
N GLU A 160 -2.58 12.59 1.11
CA GLU A 160 -3.13 13.94 1.31
C GLU A 160 -2.15 15.06 0.93
N GLU A 161 -0.84 14.80 1.00
CA GLU A 161 0.22 15.75 0.62
C GLU A 161 0.47 15.91 -0.91
N PHE A 162 -0.19 15.13 -1.77
CA PHE A 162 0.10 15.06 -3.22
C PHE A 162 -0.58 16.15 -4.07
#